data_AF-A0AAE5GLV6-F1
#
_entry.id   AF-A0AAE5GLV6-F1
#
_cell.length_a   1.000
_cell.length_b   1.000
_cell.length_c   1.000
_cell.angle_alpha   90.00
_cell.angle_beta   90.00
_cell.angle_gamma   90.00
#
_symmetry.space_group_name_H-M   'P 1'
#
loop_
_entity.id
_entity.type
_entity.pdbx_description
1 polymer ?
#
loop_
_entity_poly.entity_id
_entity_poly.type
_entity_poly.pdbx_seq_one_letter_code
_entity_poly.pdbx_strand_id
1 'polypeptide(L)'
;MKSDVTQTVYQRATLSTINSLFALAVASADVISIRIEYSSKMRLLNVLVFSENTTHHAHNIVLLDDEKALEDLLQIEDDLIDQIAQRRDEKEAEAA
;
A
#
# COMPACT_ATOMS: atom_id res chain seq x y z
N MET A 1 -19.26 -4.19 23.56
CA MET A 1 -18.04 -3.37 23.62
C MET A 1 -16.87 -4.26 23.22
N LYS A 2 -16.23 -4.02 22.07
CA LYS A 2 -14.88 -4.59 21.83
C LYS A 2 -13.99 -4.08 22.96
N SER A 3 -13.17 -4.94 23.57
CA SER A 3 -12.32 -4.51 24.68
C SER A 3 -11.34 -3.44 24.17
N ASP A 4 -11.00 -2.48 25.02
CA ASP A 4 -10.07 -1.38 24.71
C ASP A 4 -8.72 -1.90 24.16
N VAL A 5 -8.34 -3.11 24.58
CA VAL A 5 -7.18 -3.86 24.08
C VAL A 5 -7.34 -4.24 22.61
N THR A 6 -8.48 -4.79 22.21
CA THR A 6 -8.74 -5.17 20.81
C THR A 6 -8.64 -3.97 19.88
N GLN A 7 -9.25 -2.84 20.25
CA GLN A 7 -9.17 -1.60 19.48
C GLN A 7 -7.72 -1.09 19.34
N THR A 8 -6.96 -1.13 20.43
CA THR A 8 -5.54 -0.74 20.43
C THR A 8 -4.70 -1.62 19.50
N VAL A 9 -4.95 -2.94 19.49
CA VAL A 9 -4.25 -3.89 18.61
C VAL A 9 -4.54 -3.58 17.14
N TYR A 10 -5.81 -3.34 16.78
CA TYR A 10 -6.18 -2.99 15.40
C TYR A 10 -5.54 -1.68 14.94
N GLN A 11 -5.52 -0.65 15.78
CA GLN A 11 -4.87 0.62 15.44
C GLN A 11 -3.36 0.45 15.21
N ARG A 12 -2.69 -0.37 16.04
CA ARG A 12 -1.27 -0.67 15.86
C ARG A 12 -1.00 -1.45 14.58
N ALA A 13 -1.83 -2.45 14.27
CA ALA A 13 -1.71 -3.21 13.03
C ALA A 13 -1.88 -2.30 11.82
N THR A 14 -2.92 -1.46 11.80
CA THR A 14 -3.18 -0.47 10.74
C THR A 14 -1.98 0.44 10.51
N LEU A 15 -1.43 1.02 11.58
CA LEU A 15 -0.26 1.89 11.48
C LEU A 15 0.99 1.13 10.99
N SER A 16 1.16 -0.11 11.43
CA SER A 16 2.26 -0.97 10.98
C SER A 16 2.17 -1.25 9.48
N THR A 17 0.98 -1.60 8.98
CA THR A 17 0.76 -1.85 7.55
C THR A 17 0.98 -0.60 6.72
N ILE A 18 0.50 0.57 7.17
CA ILE A 18 0.78 1.86 6.49
C ILE A 18 2.30 2.09 6.36
N ASN A 19 3.06 1.87 7.44
CA ASN A 19 4.52 2.01 7.40
C ASN A 19 5.17 1.00 6.45
N SER A 20 4.66 -0.22 6.39
CA SER A 20 5.14 -1.25 5.46
C SER A 20 4.92 -0.85 4.01
N LEU A 21 3.75 -0.31 3.67
CA LEU A 21 3.46 0.24 2.33
C LEU A 21 4.46 1.35 1.94
N PHE A 22 4.78 2.27 2.86
CA PHE A 22 5.83 3.27 2.62
C PHE A 22 7.21 2.65 2.40
N ALA A 23 7.56 1.62 3.18
CA ALA A 23 8.83 0.92 3.02
C ALA A 23 8.92 0.20 1.67
N LEU A 24 7.84 -0.48 1.25
CA LEU A 24 7.75 -1.13 -0.07
C LEU A 24 7.91 -0.11 -1.21
N ALA A 25 7.22 1.03 -1.12
CA ALA A 25 7.33 2.08 -2.13
C ALA A 25 8.77 2.61 -2.28
N VAL A 26 9.49 2.79 -1.17
CA VAL A 26 10.90 3.22 -1.20
C VAL A 26 11.81 2.12 -1.74
N ALA A 27 11.63 0.88 -1.28
CA ALA A 27 12.49 -0.25 -1.62
C ALA A 27 12.33 -0.76 -3.06
N SER A 28 11.26 -0.36 -3.75
CA SER A 28 10.95 -0.75 -5.12
C SER A 28 11.04 0.40 -6.12
N ALA A 29 11.53 1.57 -5.69
CA ALA A 29 11.55 2.79 -6.51
C ALA A 29 12.37 2.68 -7.80
N ASP A 30 13.31 1.74 -7.88
CA ASP A 30 14.09 1.45 -9.08
C ASP A 30 13.35 0.57 -10.09
N VAL A 31 12.25 -0.06 -9.68
CA VAL A 31 11.46 -1.01 -10.48
C VAL A 31 10.08 -0.43 -10.82
N ILE A 32 9.41 0.19 -9.85
CA ILE A 32 8.05 0.68 -10.00
C ILE A 32 7.88 2.00 -9.23
N SER A 33 7.06 2.90 -9.78
CA SER A 33 6.78 4.18 -9.14
C SER A 33 5.48 4.07 -8.32
N ILE A 34 5.61 4.15 -7.00
CA ILE A 34 4.48 4.11 -6.06
C ILE A 34 4.39 5.45 -5.34
N ARG A 35 3.19 6.05 -5.30
CA ARG A 35 2.89 7.25 -4.51
C ARG A 35 1.82 6.94 -3.48
N ILE A 36 2.10 7.30 -2.24
CA ILE A 36 1.17 7.16 -1.13
C ILE A 36 0.80 8.55 -0.64
N GLU A 37 -0.50 8.85 -0.58
CA GLU A 37 -1.04 10.14 -0.15
C GLU A 37 -1.96 9.94 1.05
N TYR A 38 -1.76 10.73 2.10
CA TYR A 38 -2.56 10.70 3.32
C TYR A 38 -3.33 11.99 3.52
N SER A 39 -4.65 11.89 3.78
CA SER A 39 -5.49 13.02 4.15
C SER A 39 -5.99 12.84 5.58
N SER A 40 -5.49 13.65 6.50
CA SER A 40 -5.95 13.65 7.89
C SER A 40 -7.40 14.14 8.06
N LYS A 41 -7.83 15.08 7.20
CA LYS A 41 -9.20 15.61 7.20
C LYS A 41 -10.22 14.55 6.77
N MET A 42 -9.88 13.77 5.75
CA MET A 42 -10.74 12.71 5.21
C MET A 42 -10.48 11.35 5.86
N ARG A 43 -9.44 11.25 6.70
CA ARG A 43 -8.92 10.00 7.28
C ARG A 43 -8.69 8.93 6.22
N LEU A 44 -7.98 9.32 5.18
CA LEU A 44 -7.90 8.57 3.94
C LEU A 44 -6.46 8.29 3.57
N LEU A 45 -6.18 7.07 3.08
CA LEU A 45 -4.93 6.70 2.43
C LEU A 45 -5.21 6.36 0.96
N ASN A 46 -4.43 6.94 0.05
CA ASN A 46 -4.50 6.68 -1.37
C ASN A 46 -3.16 6.09 -1.84
N VAL A 47 -3.19 4.98 -2.58
CA VAL A 47 -1.99 4.30 -3.08
C VAL A 47 -2.05 4.22 -4.60
N LEU A 48 -1.12 4.91 -5.25
CA LEU A 48 -1.09 5.09 -6.70
C LEU A 48 0.15 4.41 -7.27
N VAL A 49 -0.04 3.57 -8.29
CA VAL A 49 1.03 2.85 -8.97
C VAL A 49 1.15 3.36 -10.41
N PHE A 50 2.34 3.80 -10.79
CA PHE A 50 2.62 4.37 -12.11
C PHE A 50 3.56 3.47 -12.90
N SER A 51 3.33 3.43 -14.22
CA SER A 51 4.26 2.85 -15.20
C SER A 51 4.68 3.92 -16.20
N GLU A 52 5.99 4.04 -16.49
CA GLU A 52 6.55 4.69 -17.68
C GLU A 52 5.92 6.03 -18.17
N ASN A 53 5.29 6.81 -17.28
CA ASN A 53 4.62 8.12 -17.50
C ASN A 53 3.10 8.12 -17.71
N THR A 54 2.38 7.02 -17.50
CA THR A 54 0.92 6.99 -17.39
C THR A 54 0.47 6.20 -16.16
N THR A 55 -0.65 6.61 -15.54
CA THR A 55 -1.24 5.91 -14.38
C THR A 55 -1.75 4.54 -14.84
N HIS A 56 -0.96 3.47 -14.76
CA HIS A 56 -1.40 2.15 -15.21
C HIS A 56 -2.42 1.53 -14.25
N HIS A 57 -2.35 1.81 -12.95
CA HIS A 57 -3.36 1.38 -11.96
C HIS A 57 -3.43 2.33 -10.76
N ALA A 58 -4.63 2.88 -10.49
CA ALA A 58 -4.91 3.59 -9.24
C ALA A 58 -5.57 2.62 -8.27
N HIS A 59 -4.81 2.10 -7.31
CA HIS A 59 -5.34 1.20 -6.29
C HIS A 59 -5.79 1.99 -5.07
N ASN A 60 -7.05 2.40 -5.16
CA ASN A 60 -8.01 2.48 -4.08
C ASN A 60 -7.73 3.46 -2.92
N ILE A 61 -8.85 4.08 -2.56
CA ILE A 61 -9.02 5.01 -1.46
C ILE A 61 -9.42 4.18 -0.23
N VAL A 62 -8.59 4.13 0.81
CA VAL A 62 -8.89 3.45 2.07
C VAL A 62 -9.32 4.47 3.12
N LEU A 63 -10.47 4.24 3.76
CA LEU A 63 -10.96 5.03 4.90
C LEU A 63 -10.46 4.41 6.21
N LEU A 64 -9.56 5.10 6.91
CA LEU A 64 -8.80 4.59 8.06
C LEU A 64 -9.61 4.49 9.37
N ASP A 65 -10.87 4.90 9.37
CA ASP A 65 -11.79 4.75 10.50
C ASP A 65 -12.84 3.64 10.30
N ASP A 66 -12.76 2.88 9.21
CA ASP A 66 -13.57 1.68 8.99
C ASP A 66 -12.88 0.43 9.58
N GLU A 67 -13.66 -0.51 10.11
CA GLU A 67 -13.14 -1.80 10.56
C GLU A 67 -12.49 -2.60 9.43
N LYS A 68 -12.89 -2.34 8.17
CA LYS A 68 -12.31 -2.93 6.97
C LYS A 68 -10.98 -2.32 6.55
N ALA A 69 -10.58 -1.19 7.14
CA ALA A 69 -9.36 -0.48 6.74
C ALA A 69 -8.12 -1.37 6.82
N LEU A 70 -8.00 -2.19 7.87
CA LEU A 70 -6.85 -3.09 8.00
C LEU A 70 -6.85 -4.19 6.92
N GLU A 71 -8.02 -4.75 6.62
CA GLU A 71 -8.17 -5.78 5.58
C GLU A 71 -7.81 -5.21 4.21
N ASP A 72 -8.33 -4.03 3.88
CA ASP A 72 -8.02 -3.34 2.64
C ASP A 72 -6.52 -2.99 2.53
N LEU A 73 -5.91 -2.52 3.63
CA LEU A 73 -4.48 -2.21 3.66
C LEU A 73 -3.60 -3.45 3.45
N LEU A 74 -3.96 -4.58 4.06
CA LEU A 74 -3.24 -5.84 3.89
C LEU A 74 -3.37 -6.36 2.46
N GLN A 75 -4.57 -6.29 1.87
CA GLN A 75 -4.76 -6.68 0.47
C GLN A 75 -3.93 -5.80 -0.48
N ILE A 76 -3.90 -4.49 -0.25
CA ILE A 76 -3.08 -3.57 -1.05
C ILE A 76 -1.59 -3.91 -0.90
N GLU A 77 -1.13 -4.26 0.30
CA GLU A 77 0.25 -4.68 0.54
C GLU A 77 0.62 -5.93 -0.26
N ASP A 78 -0.23 -6.96 -0.22
CA ASP A 78 -0.04 -8.20 -0.98
C ASP A 78 -0.03 -7.93 -2.50
N ASP A 79 -1.00 -7.16 -3.00
CA ASP A 79 -1.09 -6.79 -4.43
C ASP A 79 0.15 -6.04 -4.92
N LEU A 80 0.72 -5.16 -4.07
CA LEU A 80 1.95 -4.44 -4.40
C LEU A 80 3.17 -5.36 -4.42
N ILE A 81 3.27 -6.29 -3.48
CA ILE A 81 4.38 -7.26 -3.44
C ILE A 81 4.40 -8.08 -4.73
N ASP A 82 3.26 -8.58 -5.16
CA ASP A 82 3.13 -9.37 -6.40
C ASP A 82 3.50 -8.53 -7.64
N GLN A 83 3.01 -7.29 -7.72
CA GLN A 83 3.34 -6.39 -8.82
C GLN A 83 4.83 -6.03 -8.86
N ILE A 84 5.45 -5.77 -7.70
CA ILE A 84 6.89 -5.48 -7.60
C ILE A 84 7.70 -6.69 -8.06
N ALA A 85 7.34 -7.89 -7.63
CA ALA A 85 8.02 -9.12 -8.04
C ALA A 85 7.93 -9.33 -9.55
N GLN A 86 6.72 -9.24 -10.12
CA GLN A 86 6.52 -9.36 -11.56
C GLN A 86 7.36 -8.34 -12.34
N ARG A 87 7.37 -7.07 -11.92
CA ARG A 87 8.15 -6.02 -12.62
C ARG A 87 9.66 -6.23 -12.49
N ARG A 88 10.14 -6.84 -11.40
CA ARG A 88 11.56 -7.21 -11.27
C ARG A 88 11.93 -8.28 -12.29
N ASP A 89 11.12 -9.32 -12.39
CA ASP A 89 11.36 -10.43 -13.33
C ASP A 89 11.34 -9.92 -14.79
N GLU A 90 10.39 -9.04 -15.14
CA GLU A 90 10.33 -8.40 -16.46
C GLU A 90 11.60 -7.59 -16.78
N LYS A 91 12.05 -6.76 -15.83
CA LYS A 91 13.24 -5.91 -15.99
C LYS A 91 14.53 -6.74 -16.10
N GLU A 92 14.63 -7.84 -15.37
CA GLU A 92 15.78 -8.76 -15.47
C GLU A 92 15.81 -9.47 -16.84
N ALA A 93 14.65 -9.86 -17.36
CA ALA A 93 14.54 -10.46 -18.69
C ALA A 93 14.87 -9.48 -19.83
N GLU A 94 14.52 -8.20 -19.70
CA GLU A 94 14.88 -7.15 -20.67
C GLU A 94 16.39 -6.82 -20.67
N ALA A 95 17.07 -7.06 -19.55
CA ALA A 95 18.50 -6.79 -19.40
C ALA A 95 19.40 -7.95 -19.88
N ALA A 96 18.84 -9.12 -20.21
CA ALA A 96 19.54 -10.33 -20.64
C ALA A 96 19.71 -10.41 -22.17
#